data_AF-A0A1M7EKM1-F1
#
_entry.id   AF-A0A1M7EKM1-F1
#
_cell.length_a   1.000
_cell.length_b   1.000
_cell.length_c   1.000
_cell.angle_alpha   90.00
_cell.angle_beta   90.00
_cell.angle_gamma   90.00
#
_symmetry.space_group_name_H-M   'P 1'
#
loop_
_entity.id
_entity.type
_entity.pdbx_description
1 polymer ?
#
loop_
_entity_poly.entity_id
_entity_poly.type
_entity_poly.pdbx_seq_one_letter_code
_entity_poly.pdbx_strand_id
1 'polypeptide(L)'
;MPNLIQMDYPSVWDDLLKESQRWVSEEYPALDSQQAAEKALGDCFPRFLLACFGQEVRQTRAAPWTPLAGRRVLELLVMEKYNWTPDTARALSDTDMILALHKELSRFKLPDEALDACRLDITTAGLEGFIEHGQSQFFKDDADDVV
;
A
#
# COMPACT_ATOMS: atom_id res chain seq x y z
N MET A 1 -4.39 12.09 -23.52
CA MET A 1 -3.19 11.72 -22.73
C MET A 1 -2.96 10.23 -22.94
N PRO A 2 -1.72 9.72 -22.99
CA PRO A 2 -1.50 8.28 -23.12
C PRO A 2 -2.12 7.58 -21.91
N ASN A 3 -2.92 6.55 -22.18
CA ASN A 3 -3.57 5.74 -21.15
C ASN A 3 -2.47 5.00 -20.37
N LEU A 4 -2.13 5.49 -19.18
CA LEU A 4 -1.24 4.76 -18.28
C LEU A 4 -1.96 3.45 -17.89
N ILE A 5 -1.26 2.32 -17.98
CA ILE A 5 -1.82 1.01 -17.62
C ILE A 5 -2.42 1.10 -16.22
N GLN A 6 -3.74 0.94 -16.14
CA GLN A 6 -4.50 0.91 -14.89
C GLN A 6 -4.16 -0.38 -14.14
N MET A 7 -4.01 -0.28 -12.83
CA MET A 7 -3.76 -1.43 -11.98
C MET A 7 -5.04 -2.26 -11.84
N ASP A 8 -4.93 -3.58 -11.95
CA ASP A 8 -6.01 -4.51 -11.67
C ASP A 8 -6.04 -4.76 -10.15
N TYR A 9 -6.78 -3.93 -9.41
CA TYR A 9 -6.82 -3.98 -7.94
C TYR A 9 -7.22 -5.37 -7.40
N PRO A 10 -8.27 -6.05 -7.93
CA PRO A 10 -8.59 -7.43 -7.53
C PRO A 10 -7.45 -8.42 -7.67
N SER A 11 -6.77 -8.43 -8.83
CA SER A 11 -5.66 -9.37 -9.05
C SER A 11 -4.49 -9.08 -8.12
N VAL A 12 -4.15 -7.80 -7.92
CA VAL A 12 -3.08 -7.40 -6.99
C VAL A 12 -3.41 -7.77 -5.54
N TRP A 13 -4.67 -7.58 -5.12
CA TRP A 13 -5.12 -7.97 -3.78
C TRP A 13 -5.03 -9.49 -3.58
N ASP A 14 -5.57 -10.27 -4.51
CA ASP A 14 -5.58 -11.73 -4.44
C ASP A 14 -4.17 -12.33 -4.41
N ASP A 15 -3.25 -11.81 -5.24
CA ASP A 15 -1.85 -12.24 -5.26
C ASP A 15 -1.15 -11.96 -3.91
N LEU A 16 -1.31 -10.75 -3.35
CA LEU A 16 -0.73 -10.37 -2.07
C LEU A 16 -1.32 -11.17 -0.91
N LEU A 17 -2.64 -11.39 -0.92
CA LEU A 17 -3.33 -12.14 0.12
C LEU A 17 -2.88 -13.60 0.11
N LYS A 18 -2.79 -14.24 -1.05
CA LYS A 18 -2.27 -15.61 -1.18
C LYS A 18 -0.83 -15.75 -0.71
N GLU A 19 0.02 -14.78 -1.07
CA GLU A 19 1.41 -14.76 -0.59
C GLU A 19 1.47 -14.67 0.94
N SER A 20 0.68 -13.75 1.52
CA SER A 20 0.61 -13.53 2.95
C SER A 20 0.06 -14.75 3.70
N GLN A 21 -0.99 -15.39 3.16
CA GLN A 21 -1.57 -16.62 3.72
C GLN A 21 -0.57 -17.76 3.70
N ARG A 22 0.18 -17.93 2.60
CA ARG A 22 1.24 -18.94 2.50
C ARG A 22 2.32 -18.69 3.56
N TRP A 23 2.83 -17.46 3.63
CA TRP A 23 3.84 -17.08 4.64
C TRP A 23 3.34 -17.36 6.07
N VAL A 24 2.11 -16.98 6.40
CA VAL A 24 1.54 -17.24 7.74
C VAL A 24 1.42 -18.74 8.01
N SER A 25 1.02 -19.54 7.01
CA SER A 25 0.89 -20.99 7.18
C SER A 25 2.22 -21.69 7.43
N GLU A 26 3.30 -21.17 6.83
CA GLU A 26 4.66 -21.70 6.98
C GLU A 26 5.28 -21.26 8.32
N GLU A 27 5.14 -19.99 8.66
CA GLU A 27 5.83 -19.37 9.79
C GLU A 27 5.07 -19.54 11.13
N TYR A 28 3.73 -19.69 11.07
CA TYR A 28 2.86 -19.80 12.24
C TYR A 28 1.83 -20.95 12.12
N PRO A 29 2.28 -22.21 11.97
CA PRO A 29 1.38 -23.35 11.73
C PRO A 29 0.44 -23.69 12.90
N ALA A 30 0.68 -23.09 14.08
CA ALA A 30 -0.10 -23.32 15.29
C ALA A 30 -1.28 -22.33 15.47
N LEU A 31 -1.38 -21.30 14.62
CA LEU A 31 -2.50 -20.35 14.68
C LEU A 31 -3.79 -21.04 14.24
N ASP A 32 -4.89 -20.69 14.91
CA ASP A 32 -6.21 -21.04 14.39
C ASP A 32 -6.54 -20.24 13.11
N SER A 33 -7.64 -20.60 12.46
CA SER A 33 -8.03 -19.99 11.19
C SER A 33 -8.29 -18.48 11.29
N GLN A 34 -8.78 -17.99 12.44
CA GLN A 34 -9.05 -16.57 12.62
C GLN A 34 -7.75 -15.80 12.84
N GLN A 35 -6.89 -16.27 13.73
CA GLN A 35 -5.59 -15.65 14.00
C GLN A 35 -4.69 -15.65 12.76
N ALA A 36 -4.72 -16.72 11.97
CA ALA A 36 -3.99 -16.79 10.71
C ALA A 36 -4.51 -15.76 9.69
N ALA A 37 -5.84 -15.59 9.59
CA ALA A 37 -6.45 -14.60 8.72
C ALA A 37 -6.10 -13.17 9.14
N GLU A 38 -6.21 -12.85 10.44
CA GLU A 38 -5.83 -11.54 10.99
C GLU A 38 -4.36 -11.21 10.68
N LYS A 39 -3.47 -12.20 10.83
CA LYS A 39 -2.04 -12.02 10.57
C LYS A 39 -1.71 -11.88 9.09
N ALA A 40 -2.38 -12.64 8.23
CA ALA A 40 -2.21 -12.53 6.78
C ALA A 40 -2.71 -11.16 6.28
N LEU A 41 -3.83 -10.67 6.80
CA LEU A 41 -4.34 -9.34 6.46
C LEU A 41 -3.44 -8.22 7.01
N GLY A 42 -2.86 -8.41 8.20
CA GLY A 42 -1.89 -7.47 8.78
C GLY A 42 -0.61 -7.31 7.93
N ASP A 43 -0.18 -8.34 7.21
CA ASP A 43 0.94 -8.28 6.26
C ASP A 43 0.50 -7.75 4.88
N CYS A 44 -0.61 -8.28 4.36
CA CYS A 44 -1.11 -7.98 3.01
C CYS A 44 -1.53 -6.52 2.86
N PHE A 45 -2.32 -5.99 3.82
CA PHE A 45 -2.99 -4.71 3.66
C PHE A 45 -2.03 -3.52 3.50
N PRO A 46 -0.96 -3.36 4.31
CA PRO A 46 0.03 -2.31 4.10
C PRO A 46 0.72 -2.37 2.74
N ARG A 47 1.00 -3.58 2.23
CA ARG A 47 1.62 -3.79 0.91
C ARG A 47 0.66 -3.41 -0.22
N PHE A 48 -0.61 -3.77 -0.08
CA PHE A 48 -1.66 -3.37 -1.01
C PHE A 48 -1.87 -1.84 -1.02
N LEU A 49 -1.88 -1.21 0.16
CA LEU A 49 -1.97 0.24 0.30
C LEU A 49 -0.80 0.94 -0.41
N LEU A 50 0.42 0.43 -0.23
CA LEU A 50 1.62 0.93 -0.91
C LEU A 50 1.51 0.82 -2.43
N ALA A 51 1.01 -0.32 -2.95
CA ALA A 51 0.81 -0.53 -4.38
C ALA A 51 -0.22 0.46 -4.96
N CYS A 52 -1.35 0.64 -4.27
CA CYS A 52 -2.39 1.60 -4.66
C CYS A 52 -1.86 3.04 -4.66
N PHE A 53 -1.12 3.42 -3.62
CA PHE A 53 -0.49 4.73 -3.54
C PHE A 53 0.51 4.95 -4.68
N GLY A 54 1.36 3.96 -4.97
CA GLY A 54 2.28 4.01 -6.10
C GLY A 54 1.57 4.21 -7.44
N GLN A 55 0.45 3.51 -7.65
CA GLN A 55 -0.35 3.67 -8.86
C GLN A 55 -0.95 5.09 -8.98
N GLU A 56 -1.42 5.69 -7.89
CA GLU A 56 -1.92 7.07 -7.89
C GLU A 56 -0.80 8.07 -8.23
N VAL A 57 0.34 7.98 -7.54
CA VAL A 57 1.50 8.86 -7.79
C VAL A 57 1.99 8.72 -9.23
N ARG A 58 1.95 7.50 -9.78
CA ARG A 58 2.34 7.23 -11.17
C ARG A 58 1.49 8.00 -12.18
N GLN A 59 0.21 8.25 -11.91
CA GLN A 59 -0.66 9.02 -12.81
C GLN A 59 -0.17 10.45 -13.02
N THR A 60 0.52 11.02 -12.04
CA THR A 60 1.01 12.41 -12.10
C THR A 60 2.47 12.52 -12.52
N ARG A 61 3.26 11.45 -12.35
CA ARG A 61 4.72 11.49 -12.55
C ARG A 61 5.22 10.69 -13.74
N ALA A 62 4.46 9.72 -14.23
CA ALA A 62 4.88 8.92 -15.37
C ALA A 62 4.89 9.77 -16.65
N ALA A 63 5.89 9.52 -17.49
CA ALA A 63 6.02 10.14 -18.81
C ALA A 63 6.13 9.04 -19.89
N PRO A 64 5.81 9.33 -21.17
CA PRO A 64 5.94 8.35 -22.24
C PRO A 64 7.35 7.75 -22.36
N TRP A 65 8.39 8.52 -22.04
CA TRP A 65 9.78 8.09 -22.09
C TRP A 65 10.27 7.41 -20.79
N THR A 66 9.46 7.44 -19.73
CA THR A 66 9.73 6.77 -18.45
C THR A 66 8.40 6.46 -17.74
N PRO A 67 7.86 5.25 -17.91
CA PRO A 67 6.51 4.91 -17.46
C PRO A 67 6.39 4.68 -15.94
N LEU A 68 7.51 4.69 -15.20
CA LEU A 68 7.58 4.50 -13.74
C LEU A 68 6.71 3.34 -13.22
N ALA A 69 6.75 2.19 -13.91
CA ALA A 69 5.94 1.04 -13.57
C ALA A 69 6.42 0.38 -12.26
N GLY A 70 5.47 -0.20 -11.52
CA GLY A 70 5.72 -0.90 -10.27
C GLY A 70 6.38 0.00 -9.24
N ARG A 71 7.42 -0.52 -8.59
CA ARG A 71 8.11 0.13 -7.46
C ARG A 71 8.91 1.39 -7.83
N ARG A 72 9.23 1.59 -9.11
CA ARG A 72 10.08 2.71 -9.57
C ARG A 72 9.53 4.09 -9.23
N VAL A 73 8.21 4.24 -9.20
CA VAL A 73 7.58 5.51 -8.82
C VAL A 73 7.80 5.83 -7.34
N LEU A 74 7.77 4.80 -6.49
CA LEU A 74 7.99 4.93 -5.05
C LEU A 74 9.46 5.21 -4.75
N GLU A 75 10.37 4.54 -5.47
CA GLU A 75 11.82 4.82 -5.40
C GLU A 75 12.11 6.29 -5.75
N LEU A 76 11.55 6.80 -6.84
CA LEU A 76 11.69 8.20 -7.22
C LEU A 76 11.15 9.13 -6.14
N LEU A 77 10.00 8.80 -5.55
CA LEU A 77 9.37 9.61 -4.52
C LEU A 77 10.24 9.71 -3.25
N VAL A 78 10.79 8.59 -2.76
CA VAL A 78 11.66 8.62 -1.58
C VAL A 78 13.01 9.30 -1.87
N MET A 79 13.54 9.16 -3.09
CA MET A 79 14.74 9.88 -3.52
C MET A 79 14.54 11.39 -3.43
N GLU A 80 13.44 11.90 -3.97
CA GLU A 80 13.12 13.34 -3.94
C GLU A 80 12.84 13.83 -2.52
N LYS A 81 12.10 13.05 -1.73
CA LYS A 81 11.69 13.46 -0.39
C LYS A 81 12.85 13.50 0.60
N TYR A 82 13.75 12.52 0.54
CA TYR A 82 14.82 12.34 1.53
C TYR A 82 16.21 12.64 1.00
N ASN A 83 16.33 13.10 -0.26
CA ASN A 83 17.60 13.27 -0.97
C ASN A 83 18.48 12.01 -0.94
N TRP A 84 17.83 10.84 -0.99
CA TRP A 84 18.53 9.56 -1.01
C TRP A 84 19.10 9.26 -2.39
N THR A 85 20.21 8.51 -2.40
CA THR A 85 20.78 8.03 -3.65
C THR A 85 19.88 6.97 -4.28
N PRO A 86 19.95 6.76 -5.61
CA PRO A 86 19.21 5.70 -6.27
C PRO A 86 19.48 4.32 -5.68
N ASP A 87 20.72 4.05 -5.26
CA ASP A 87 21.10 2.76 -4.68
C ASP A 87 20.47 2.56 -3.31
N THR A 88 20.43 3.60 -2.48
CA THR A 88 19.71 3.58 -1.20
C THR A 88 18.21 3.34 -1.41
N ALA A 89 17.57 4.04 -2.35
CA ALA A 89 16.14 3.90 -2.60
C ALA A 89 15.75 2.51 -3.12
N ARG A 90 16.56 1.93 -4.01
CA ARG A 90 16.35 0.57 -4.54
C ARG A 90 16.61 -0.53 -3.52
N ALA A 91 17.44 -0.27 -2.52
CA ALA A 91 17.79 -1.24 -1.48
C ALA A 91 16.72 -1.39 -0.39
N LEU A 92 15.74 -0.48 -0.32
CA LEU A 92 14.68 -0.55 0.67
C LEU A 92 13.88 -1.85 0.50
N SER A 93 13.44 -2.47 1.59
CA SER A 93 12.37 -3.48 1.53
C SER A 93 11.01 -2.81 1.35
N ASP A 94 9.93 -3.58 1.12
CA ASP A 94 8.57 -3.00 1.10
C ASP A 94 8.22 -2.44 2.49
N THR A 95 8.63 -3.11 3.56
CA THR A 95 8.48 -2.65 4.95
C THR A 95 9.18 -1.31 5.18
N ASP A 96 10.43 -1.16 4.71
CA ASP A 96 11.16 0.10 4.84
C ASP A 96 10.52 1.21 3.99
N MET A 97 9.97 0.86 2.84
CA MET A 97 9.25 1.81 1.98
C MET A 97 7.96 2.29 2.65
N ILE A 98 7.19 1.38 3.27
CA ILE A 98 6.00 1.73 4.05
C ILE A 98 6.38 2.66 5.21
N LEU A 99 7.49 2.38 5.90
CA LEU A 99 7.97 3.24 6.98
C LEU A 99 8.37 4.62 6.47
N ALA A 100 9.14 4.67 5.38
CA ALA A 100 9.58 5.92 4.76
C ALA A 100 8.41 6.77 4.25
N LEU A 101 7.32 6.15 3.82
CA LEU A 101 6.12 6.81 3.29
C LEU A 101 4.95 6.79 4.27
N HIS A 102 5.19 6.50 5.55
CA HIS A 102 4.11 6.28 6.53
C HIS A 102 3.16 7.48 6.62
N LYS A 103 3.69 8.71 6.60
CA LYS A 103 2.89 9.93 6.65
C LYS A 103 1.96 10.04 5.45
N GLU A 104 2.45 9.77 4.24
CA GLU A 104 1.66 9.77 3.02
C GLU A 104 0.61 8.67 3.03
N LEU A 105 1.01 7.44 3.35
CA LEU A 105 0.12 6.28 3.38
C LEU A 105 -1.00 6.46 4.40
N SER A 106 -0.72 7.07 5.56
CA SER A 106 -1.74 7.34 6.58
C SER A 106 -2.81 8.36 6.16
N ARG A 107 -2.49 9.20 5.16
CA ARG A 107 -3.39 10.23 4.60
C ARG A 107 -4.02 9.79 3.28
N PHE A 108 -3.48 8.75 2.66
CA PHE A 108 -3.93 8.24 1.38
C PHE A 108 -5.30 7.55 1.54
N LYS A 109 -6.21 7.86 0.62
CA LYS A 109 -7.52 7.23 0.54
C LYS A 109 -7.50 6.24 -0.61
N LEU A 110 -7.79 4.99 -0.30
CA LEU A 110 -7.96 3.96 -1.32
C LEU A 110 -9.08 4.38 -2.30
N PRO A 111 -8.85 4.26 -3.61
CA PRO A 111 -9.90 4.38 -4.62
C PRO A 111 -11.02 3.37 -4.37
N ASP A 112 -12.25 3.69 -4.80
CA ASP A 112 -13.43 2.82 -4.59
C ASP A 112 -13.20 1.40 -5.15
N GLU A 113 -12.60 1.28 -6.33
CA GLU A 113 -12.25 -0.01 -6.95
C GLU A 113 -11.27 -0.83 -6.09
N ALA A 114 -10.33 -0.16 -5.40
CA ALA A 114 -9.36 -0.80 -4.53
C ALA A 114 -9.98 -1.22 -3.19
N LEU A 115 -10.88 -0.39 -2.65
CA LEU A 115 -11.66 -0.72 -1.46
C LEU A 115 -12.53 -1.95 -1.69
N ASP A 116 -13.22 -2.01 -2.83
CA ASP A 116 -14.09 -3.12 -3.15
C ASP A 116 -13.32 -4.43 -3.36
N ALA A 117 -12.09 -4.36 -3.87
CA ALA A 117 -11.20 -5.52 -3.99
C ALA A 117 -10.91 -6.19 -2.64
N CYS A 118 -10.68 -5.42 -1.58
CA CYS A 118 -10.30 -5.96 -0.26
C CYS A 118 -11.45 -6.07 0.76
N ARG A 119 -12.62 -5.47 0.46
CA ARG A 119 -13.72 -5.30 1.43
C ARG A 119 -14.19 -6.61 2.05
N LEU A 120 -14.44 -7.63 1.23
CA LEU A 120 -15.02 -8.90 1.68
C LEU A 120 -14.11 -9.59 2.70
N ASP A 121 -12.82 -9.69 2.40
CA ASP A 121 -11.86 -10.37 3.28
C ASP A 121 -11.67 -9.62 4.60
N ILE A 122 -11.61 -8.28 4.55
CA ILE A 122 -11.47 -7.44 5.74
C ILE A 122 -12.71 -7.55 6.65
N THR A 123 -13.91 -7.46 6.09
CA THR A 123 -15.16 -7.61 6.86
C THR A 123 -15.31 -9.03 7.41
N THR A 124 -14.94 -10.05 6.63
CA THR A 124 -15.02 -11.45 7.09
C THR A 124 -14.09 -11.72 8.27
N ALA A 125 -12.94 -11.03 8.34
CA ALA A 125 -12.01 -11.10 9.46
C ALA A 125 -12.40 -10.20 10.66
N GLY A 126 -13.50 -9.44 10.58
CA GLY A 126 -13.89 -8.49 11.64
C GLY A 126 -12.90 -7.33 11.81
N LEU A 127 -12.19 -6.99 10.73
CA LEU A 127 -11.14 -5.96 10.72
C LEU A 127 -11.62 -4.67 10.04
N GLU A 128 -12.92 -4.35 10.07
CA GLU A 128 -13.46 -3.15 9.41
C GLU A 128 -12.77 -1.86 9.90
N GLY A 129 -12.30 -1.88 11.14
CA GLY A 129 -11.47 -0.83 11.72
C GLY A 129 -10.20 -0.52 10.92
N PHE A 130 -9.63 -1.46 10.14
CA PHE A 130 -8.46 -1.21 9.28
C PHE A 130 -8.78 -0.25 8.12
N ILE A 131 -9.99 -0.35 7.55
CA ILE A 131 -10.44 0.55 6.49
C ILE A 131 -10.74 1.94 7.08
N GLU A 132 -11.36 1.98 8.27
CA GLU A 132 -11.76 3.23 8.93
C GLU A 132 -10.62 3.98 9.62
N HIS A 133 -9.61 3.27 10.16
CA HIS A 133 -8.49 3.83 10.92
C HIS A 133 -7.16 3.84 10.14
N GLY A 134 -7.04 3.05 9.05
CA GLY A 134 -5.93 3.16 8.10
C GLY A 134 -5.87 4.52 7.41
N GLN A 135 -7.01 5.22 7.35
CA GLN A 135 -7.12 6.65 7.09
C GLN A 135 -7.06 7.37 8.43
N SER A 136 -5.86 7.66 8.90
CA SER A 136 -5.63 8.21 10.24
C SER A 136 -6.49 9.46 10.48
N GLN A 137 -7.32 9.41 11.52
CA GLN A 137 -8.08 10.55 12.02
C GLN A 137 -7.17 11.64 12.64
N PHE A 138 -5.90 11.31 12.91
CA PHE A 138 -4.93 12.20 13.58
C PHE A 138 -4.33 13.28 12.68
N PHE A 139 -4.49 13.20 11.35
CA PHE A 139 -3.87 14.15 10.41
C PHE A 139 -4.86 15.10 9.74
N LYS A 140 -6.07 15.23 10.27
CA LYS A 140 -7.09 16.16 9.74
C LYS A 140 -6.73 17.65 9.89
N ASP A 141 -5.75 18.01 10.71
CA ASP A 141 -5.62 19.41 11.21
C ASP A 141 -4.37 20.19 10.76
N ASP A 142 -3.50 19.69 9.88
CA ASP A 142 -2.30 20.45 9.47
C ASP A 142 -2.54 21.45 8.31
N ALA A 143 -3.79 21.71 7.91
CA ALA A 143 -4.11 22.59 6.78
C ALA A 143 -4.54 24.02 7.17
N ASP A 144 -4.72 24.31 8.47
CA ASP A 144 -5.25 25.61 8.93
C ASP A 144 -4.23 26.54 9.64
N ASP A 145 -2.97 26.14 9.80
CA ASP A 145 -1.93 27.03 10.36
C ASP A 145 -0.95 27.53 9.27
N VAL A 146 -1.46 28.36 8.37
CA VAL A 146 -0.66 29.43 7.75
C VAL A 146 -1.46 30.73 7.86
N VAL A 147 -1.22 31.45 8.97
CA VAL A 147 -1.54 32.88 9.13
C VAL A 147 -0.24 33.63 9.33
#